data_AF-A0A6I8NYD3-F1
#
_entry.id   AF-A0A6I8NYD3-F1
#
_cell.length_a   1.000
_cell.length_b   1.000
_cell.length_c   1.000
_cell.angle_alpha   90.00
_cell.angle_beta   90.00
_cell.angle_gamma   90.00
#
_symmetry.space_group_name_H-M   'P 1'
#
loop_
_entity.id
_entity.type
_entity.pdbx_description
1 polymer ?
#
loop_
_entity_poly.entity_id
_entity_poly.type
_entity_poly.pdbx_seq_one_letter_code
_entity_poly.pdbx_strand_id
1 'polypeptide(L)'
;MEGLMDNEILRAFASYATIVLSKMMLMSTITAYFRITRKAFANPEDAASLGKGENPKKFVRTDEAVERVRRAHLNDLENVVPFLGVGLLYALSGPDLGAALLHFRLFAFSRLYHGVAYLVPLPQPNRGLAFFLGYGVTLSMACGLLRRHLYL
;
A
#
# COMPACT_ATOMS: atom_id res chain seq x y z
N MET A 1 -19.38 16.36 10.00
CA MET A 1 -17.97 16.07 9.66
C MET A 1 -17.00 17.04 10.34
N GLU A 2 -17.42 18.27 10.71
CA GLU A 2 -16.55 19.27 11.38
C GLU A 2 -15.99 18.79 12.74
N GLY A 3 -16.81 18.21 13.63
CA GLY A 3 -16.31 17.75 14.95
C GLY A 3 -15.34 16.57 14.94
N LEU A 4 -15.20 15.85 13.82
CA LEU A 4 -14.20 14.76 13.69
C LEU A 4 -12.81 15.29 13.26
N MET A 5 -12.78 16.45 12.60
CA MET A 5 -11.54 17.10 12.15
C MET A 5 -10.91 18.01 13.21
N ASP A 6 -11.63 18.34 14.28
CA ASP A 6 -11.11 19.10 15.42
C ASP A 6 -10.08 18.30 16.23
N ASN A 7 -10.10 16.96 16.10
CA ASN A 7 -9.09 16.12 16.71
C ASN A 7 -7.86 16.08 15.80
N GLU A 8 -6.81 16.80 16.19
CA GLU A 8 -5.56 16.93 15.43
C GLU A 8 -4.97 15.58 14.98
N ILE A 9 -5.19 14.52 15.78
CA ILE A 9 -4.77 13.14 15.48
C ILE A 9 -5.55 12.56 14.30
N LEU A 10 -6.87 12.77 14.25
CA LEU A 10 -7.72 12.31 13.13
C LEU A 10 -7.38 13.06 11.85
N ARG A 11 -7.11 14.36 11.94
CA ARG A 11 -6.67 15.16 10.78
C ARG A 11 -5.31 14.70 10.26
N ALA A 12 -4.36 14.44 11.15
CA ALA A 12 -3.08 13.84 10.78
C ALA A 12 -3.26 12.46 10.14
N PHE A 13 -4.03 11.58 10.77
CA PHE A 13 -4.34 10.26 10.23
C PHE A 13 -4.97 10.35 8.83
N ALA A 14 -5.99 11.20 8.64
CA ALA A 14 -6.66 11.38 7.36
C ALA A 14 -5.68 11.81 6.27
N SER A 15 -4.83 12.80 6.53
CA SER A 15 -3.83 13.25 5.55
C SER A 15 -2.82 12.15 5.16
N TYR A 16 -2.25 11.43 6.13
CA TYR A 16 -1.33 10.33 5.84
C TYR A 16 -2.01 9.14 5.17
N ALA A 17 -3.24 8.81 5.58
CA ALA A 17 -4.06 7.79 4.94
C ALA A 17 -4.34 8.16 3.47
N THR A 18 -4.70 9.40 3.18
CA THR A 18 -4.89 9.89 1.81
C THR A 18 -3.60 9.76 1.00
N ILE A 19 -2.44 10.15 1.54
CA ILE A 19 -1.15 10.01 0.82
C ILE A 19 -0.88 8.55 0.43
N VAL A 20 -1.08 7.62 1.37
CA VAL A 20 -0.83 6.19 1.13
C VAL A 20 -1.85 5.61 0.14
N LEU A 21 -3.12 5.98 0.26
CA LEU A 21 -4.18 5.59 -0.68
C LEU A 21 -3.93 6.14 -2.09
N SER A 22 -3.53 7.41 -2.21
CA SER A 22 -3.16 8.00 -3.50
C SER A 22 -1.99 7.25 -4.13
N LYS A 23 -0.97 6.87 -3.34
CA LYS A 23 0.13 6.02 -3.84
C LYS A 23 -0.37 4.65 -4.34
N MET A 24 -1.31 4.02 -3.64
CA MET A 24 -1.91 2.77 -4.12
C MET A 24 -2.67 2.94 -5.44
N MET A 25 -3.43 4.03 -5.58
CA MET A 25 -4.13 4.35 -6.83
C MET A 25 -3.14 4.52 -7.99
N LEU A 26 -2.02 5.20 -7.76
CA LEU A 26 -0.95 5.35 -8.75
C LEU A 26 -0.30 4.00 -9.12
N MET A 27 -0.09 3.10 -8.15
CA MET A 27 0.43 1.75 -8.46
C MET A 27 -0.56 0.93 -9.30
N SER A 28 -1.87 1.10 -9.10
CA SER A 28 -2.90 0.49 -9.94
C SER A 28 -2.80 0.95 -11.40
N THR A 29 -2.72 2.27 -11.62
CA THR A 29 -2.63 2.84 -12.98
C THR A 29 -1.31 2.48 -13.66
N ILE A 30 -0.20 2.43 -12.92
CA ILE A 30 1.10 1.94 -13.43
C ILE A 30 0.99 0.48 -13.86
N THR A 31 0.32 -0.37 -13.08
CA THR A 31 0.10 -1.78 -13.45
C THR A 31 -0.69 -1.89 -14.76
N ALA A 32 -1.76 -1.10 -14.90
CA ALA A 32 -2.56 -1.06 -16.13
C ALA A 32 -1.76 -0.54 -17.32
N TYR A 33 -0.96 0.51 -17.12
CA TYR A 33 -0.07 1.06 -18.14
C TYR A 33 0.93 0.01 -18.63
N PHE A 34 1.65 -0.68 -17.73
CA PHE A 34 2.60 -1.72 -18.11
C PHE A 34 1.92 -2.90 -18.83
N ARG A 35 0.70 -3.29 -18.46
CA ARG A 35 -0.07 -4.31 -19.18
C ARG A 35 -0.34 -3.91 -20.62
N ILE A 36 -0.76 -2.66 -20.85
CA ILE A 36 -1.06 -2.13 -22.18
C ILE A 36 0.23 -1.97 -23.01
N THR A 37 1.28 -1.35 -22.44
CA THR A 37 2.54 -1.09 -23.15
C THR A 37 3.30 -2.37 -23.50
N ARG A 38 3.26 -3.39 -22.63
CA ARG A 38 3.93 -4.69 -22.86
C ARG A 38 3.05 -5.69 -23.61
N LYS A 39 1.79 -5.34 -23.92
CA LYS A 39 0.78 -6.22 -24.53
C LYS A 39 0.70 -7.59 -23.82
N ALA A 40 0.90 -7.57 -22.50
CA ALA A 40 0.96 -8.74 -21.65
C ALA A 40 -0.35 -8.80 -20.86
N PHE A 41 -1.36 -9.43 -21.45
CA PHE A 41 -2.69 -9.52 -20.87
C PHE A 41 -2.83 -10.86 -20.14
N ALA A 42 -3.37 -10.82 -18.92
CA ALA A 42 -3.69 -12.04 -18.17
C ALA A 42 -4.90 -12.77 -18.79
N ASN A 43 -5.75 -12.01 -19.48
CA ASN A 43 -7.05 -12.42 -19.93
C ASN A 43 -7.10 -12.45 -21.47
N PRO A 44 -7.60 -13.54 -22.09
CA PRO A 44 -7.66 -13.66 -23.54
C PRO A 44 -8.62 -12.67 -24.21
N GLU A 45 -9.64 -12.18 -23.50
CA GLU A 45 -10.59 -11.17 -23.98
C GLU A 45 -9.95 -9.78 -24.18
N ASP A 46 -9.07 -9.38 -23.26
CA ASP A 46 -8.31 -8.12 -23.36
C ASP A 46 -7.26 -8.20 -24.47
N ALA A 47 -6.66 -9.38 -24.66
CA ALA A 47 -5.73 -9.66 -25.74
C ALA A 47 -6.41 -9.61 -27.12
N ALA A 48 -7.67 -10.03 -27.22
CA ALA A 48 -8.45 -10.00 -28.47
C ALA A 48 -8.95 -8.58 -28.82
N SER A 49 -9.30 -7.77 -27.81
CA SER A 49 -9.79 -6.40 -28.02
C SER A 49 -8.69 -5.41 -28.42
N LEU A 50 -7.48 -5.56 -27.85
CA LEU A 50 -6.33 -4.69 -28.12
C LEU A 50 -5.36 -5.23 -29.19
N GLY A 51 -5.39 -6.55 -29.45
CA GLY A 51 -4.64 -7.21 -30.51
C GLY A 51 -5.39 -7.17 -31.85
N LYS A 52 -5.44 -6.00 -32.50
CA LYS A 52 -5.90 -5.90 -33.90
C LYS A 52 -5.04 -6.80 -34.80
N GLY A 53 -5.51 -8.00 -35.12
CA GLY A 53 -5.07 -8.81 -36.26
C GLY A 53 -3.99 -9.88 -36.03
N GLU A 54 -3.48 -10.09 -34.80
CA GLU A 54 -2.52 -11.17 -34.53
C GLU A 54 -3.02 -12.13 -33.45
N ASN A 55 -2.69 -13.43 -33.61
CA ASN A 55 -3.13 -14.56 -32.78
C ASN A 55 -3.15 -14.21 -31.27
N PRO A 56 -4.33 -14.14 -30.62
CA PRO A 56 -4.48 -13.68 -29.23
C PRO A 56 -3.72 -14.56 -28.21
N LYS A 57 -3.38 -15.79 -28.58
CA LYS A 57 -2.54 -16.72 -27.80
C LYS A 57 -1.08 -16.26 -27.62
N LYS A 58 -0.56 -15.33 -28.44
CA LYS A 58 0.80 -14.78 -28.28
C LYS A 58 0.91 -13.66 -27.23
N PHE A 59 -0.20 -12.98 -26.94
CA PHE A 59 -0.27 -11.84 -26.00
C PHE A 59 -0.69 -12.25 -24.58
N VAL A 60 -1.20 -13.48 -24.41
CA VAL A 60 -1.36 -14.11 -23.09
C VAL A 60 0.01 -14.62 -22.63
N ARG A 61 0.86 -13.67 -22.23
CA ARG A 61 2.16 -13.94 -21.63
C ARG A 61 2.26 -13.20 -20.31
N THR A 62 2.73 -13.91 -19.29
CA THR A 62 3.13 -13.31 -18.02
C THR A 62 4.47 -12.60 -18.23
N ASP A 63 4.43 -11.28 -18.29
CA ASP A 63 5.64 -10.46 -18.28
C ASP A 63 6.12 -10.30 -16.83
N GLU A 64 7.39 -10.61 -16.57
CA GLU A 64 7.98 -10.51 -15.24
C GLU A 64 7.86 -9.11 -14.65
N ALA A 65 7.87 -8.04 -15.46
CA ALA A 65 7.69 -6.68 -14.99
C ALA A 65 6.26 -6.42 -14.53
N VAL A 66 5.26 -6.96 -15.25
CA VAL A 66 3.84 -6.84 -14.86
C VAL A 66 3.57 -7.61 -13.57
N GLU A 67 4.12 -8.83 -13.44
CA GLU A 67 4.01 -9.59 -12.20
C GLU A 67 4.72 -8.90 -11.03
N ARG A 68 5.87 -8.26 -11.29
CA ARG A 68 6.57 -7.46 -10.30
C ARG A 68 5.66 -6.34 -9.78
N VAL A 69 5.10 -5.51 -10.65
CA VAL A 69 4.19 -4.43 -10.18
C VAL A 69 2.96 -4.99 -9.46
N ARG A 70 2.39 -6.12 -9.93
CA ARG A 70 1.27 -6.79 -9.25
C ARG A 70 1.63 -7.25 -7.84
N ARG A 71 2.79 -7.88 -7.65
CA ARG A 71 3.27 -8.32 -6.33
C ARG A 71 3.55 -7.12 -5.41
N ALA A 72 4.05 -6.01 -5.95
CA ALA A 72 4.19 -4.76 -5.21
C ALA A 72 2.84 -4.23 -4.70
N HIS A 73 1.84 -4.23 -5.59
CA HIS A 73 0.48 -3.79 -5.26
C HIS A 73 -0.15 -4.69 -4.19
N LEU A 74 -0.07 -6.01 -4.34
CA LEU A 74 -0.60 -6.96 -3.36
C LEU A 74 0.04 -6.75 -1.98
N ASN A 75 1.36 -6.58 -1.92
CA ASN A 75 2.04 -6.30 -0.65
C ASN A 75 1.61 -4.95 -0.04
N ASP A 76 1.41 -3.92 -0.86
CA ASP A 76 0.85 -2.65 -0.40
C ASP A 76 -0.56 -2.87 0.18
N LEU A 77 -1.42 -3.64 -0.47
CA LEU A 77 -2.78 -3.93 0.01
C LEU A 77 -2.77 -4.66 1.35
N GLU A 78 -1.94 -5.72 1.47
CA GLU A 78 -1.79 -6.50 2.70
C GLU A 78 -1.31 -5.68 3.90
N ASN A 79 -0.61 -4.57 3.68
CA ASN A 79 -0.09 -3.72 4.77
C ASN A 79 -0.95 -2.47 5.03
N VAL A 80 -1.49 -1.86 3.98
CA VAL A 80 -2.30 -0.64 4.08
C VAL A 80 -3.67 -0.94 4.68
N VAL A 81 -4.28 -2.09 4.36
CA VAL A 81 -5.59 -2.47 4.92
C VAL A 81 -5.53 -2.60 6.46
N PRO A 82 -4.58 -3.36 7.05
CA PRO A 82 -4.41 -3.37 8.50
C PRO A 82 -4.06 -2.01 9.09
N PHE A 83 -3.22 -1.21 8.43
CA PHE A 83 -2.87 0.12 8.91
C PHE A 83 -4.07 1.07 8.96
N LEU A 84 -4.96 1.04 7.95
CA LEU A 84 -6.16 1.87 7.97
C LEU A 84 -7.11 1.46 9.10
N GLY A 85 -7.30 0.15 9.29
CA GLY A 85 -8.15 -0.36 10.38
C GLY A 85 -7.60 -0.03 11.76
N VAL A 86 -6.35 -0.44 12.03
CA VAL A 86 -5.67 -0.21 13.32
C VAL A 86 -5.44 1.28 13.55
N GLY A 87 -5.05 2.03 12.53
CA GLY A 87 -4.79 3.47 12.62
C GLY A 87 -6.05 4.29 12.91
N LEU A 88 -7.20 3.90 12.36
CA LEU A 88 -8.48 4.54 12.68
C LEU A 88 -8.88 4.27 14.14
N LEU A 89 -8.78 3.01 14.60
CA LEU A 89 -9.04 2.65 15.99
C LEU A 89 -8.07 3.35 16.95
N TYR A 90 -6.80 3.48 16.55
CA TYR A 90 -5.77 4.17 17.32
C TYR A 90 -6.10 5.65 17.42
N ALA A 91 -6.47 6.32 16.32
CA ALA A 91 -6.86 7.73 16.33
C ALA A 91 -8.08 8.01 17.23
N LEU A 92 -9.06 7.09 17.25
CA LEU A 92 -10.24 7.18 18.12
C LEU A 92 -9.94 6.94 19.60
N SER A 93 -8.82 6.29 19.93
CA SER A 93 -8.45 5.92 21.30
C SER A 93 -7.71 7.02 22.08
N GLY A 94 -7.64 8.24 21.54
CA GLY A 94 -6.96 9.39 22.16
C GLY A 94 -5.51 9.12 22.60
N PRO A 95 -4.62 8.62 21.73
CA PRO A 95 -3.21 8.41 22.03
C PRO A 95 -2.46 9.74 22.15
N ASP A 96 -1.22 9.67 22.64
CA ASP A 96 -0.33 10.83 22.58
C ASP A 96 -0.10 11.25 21.13
N LEU A 97 -0.24 12.55 20.87
CA LEU A 97 -0.23 13.13 19.53
C LEU A 97 1.14 12.97 18.86
N GLY A 98 2.21 13.12 19.64
CA GLY A 98 3.59 12.92 19.18
C GLY A 98 3.83 11.47 18.75
N ALA A 99 3.43 10.51 19.59
CA ALA A 99 3.53 9.09 19.26
C ALA A 99 2.73 8.75 18.00
N ALA A 100 1.47 9.17 17.88
CA ALA A 100 0.63 8.88 16.72
C ALA A 100 1.23 9.41 15.41
N LEU A 101 1.72 10.66 15.40
CA LEU A 101 2.39 11.25 14.24
C LEU A 101 3.63 10.47 13.82
N LEU A 102 4.42 10.01 14.79
CA LEU A 102 5.63 9.21 14.52
C LEU A 102 5.28 7.90 13.82
N HIS A 103 4.26 7.19 14.29
CA HIS A 103 3.79 5.95 13.68
C HIS A 103 3.27 6.19 12.26
N PHE A 104 2.45 7.23 12.04
CA PHE A 104 1.92 7.55 10.70
C PHE A 104 3.03 7.94 9.71
N ARG A 105 4.01 8.73 10.14
CA ARG A 105 5.17 9.13 9.33
C ARG A 105 6.06 7.95 8.98
N LEU A 106 6.40 7.13 9.96
CA LEU A 106 7.22 5.93 9.76
C LEU A 106 6.54 4.97 8.79
N PHE A 107 5.24 4.73 8.96
CA PHE A 107 4.49 3.87 8.04
C PHE A 107 4.48 4.43 6.62
N ALA A 108 4.12 5.71 6.45
CA ALA A 108 4.08 6.35 5.14
C ALA A 108 5.45 6.31 4.44
N PHE A 109 6.52 6.65 5.15
CA PHE A 109 7.89 6.60 4.62
C PHE A 109 8.29 5.17 4.23
N SER A 110 8.02 4.21 5.11
CA SER A 110 8.31 2.79 4.86
C SER A 110 7.60 2.29 3.60
N ARG A 111 6.35 2.72 3.37
CA ARG A 111 5.57 2.33 2.18
C ARG A 111 6.03 3.02 0.91
N LEU A 112 6.42 4.29 0.98
CA LEU A 112 7.01 4.99 -0.17
C LEU A 112 8.34 4.33 -0.55
N TYR A 113 9.21 4.10 0.43
CA TYR A 113 10.49 3.43 0.22
C TYR A 113 10.31 2.01 -0.31
N HIS A 114 9.38 1.22 0.22
CA HIS A 114 9.06 -0.11 -0.29
C HIS A 114 8.61 -0.06 -1.76
N GLY A 115 7.74 0.89 -2.14
CA GLY A 115 7.31 1.07 -3.53
C GLY A 115 8.47 1.41 -4.47
N VAL A 116 9.35 2.33 -4.07
CA VAL A 116 10.55 2.70 -4.84
C VAL A 116 11.53 1.53 -4.94
N ALA A 117 11.77 0.81 -3.84
CA ALA A 117 12.64 -0.36 -3.80
C ALA A 117 12.10 -1.55 -4.62
N TYR A 118 10.81 -1.53 -4.95
CA TYR A 118 10.20 -2.52 -5.83
C TYR A 118 10.37 -2.16 -7.31
N LEU A 119 10.24 -0.88 -7.64
CA LEU A 119 10.41 -0.33 -8.99
C LEU A 119 11.89 -0.34 -9.43
N VAL A 120 12.77 0.10 -8.53
CA VAL A 120 14.21 0.00 -8.73
C VAL A 120 14.62 -1.43 -8.37
N PRO A 121 15.39 -2.15 -9.20
CA PRO A 121 15.92 -3.47 -8.87
C PRO A 121 17.03 -3.35 -7.81
N LEU A 122 16.70 -2.82 -6.63
CA LEU A 122 17.60 -2.80 -5.48
C LEU A 122 17.84 -4.24 -5.00
N PRO A 123 19.08 -4.59 -4.67
CA PRO A 123 19.39 -5.89 -4.11
C PRO A 123 18.63 -6.11 -2.80
N GLN A 124 18.23 -7.35 -2.55
CA GLN A 124 17.83 -7.79 -1.20
C GLN A 124 18.99 -7.45 -0.26
N PRO A 125 18.79 -6.83 0.93
CA PRO A 125 17.65 -6.98 1.85
C PRO A 125 16.73 -5.76 1.98
N ASN A 126 16.91 -4.70 1.18
CA ASN A 126 16.25 -3.40 1.37
C ASN A 126 14.71 -3.48 1.38
N ARG A 127 14.16 -4.38 0.56
CA ARG A 127 12.71 -4.65 0.48
C ARG A 127 12.17 -5.29 1.77
N GLY A 128 12.91 -6.25 2.32
CA GLY A 128 12.54 -6.93 3.56
C GLY A 128 12.57 -5.97 4.74
N LEU A 129 13.61 -5.14 4.85
CA LEU A 129 13.71 -4.13 5.91
C LEU A 129 12.53 -3.15 5.89
N ALA A 130 12.16 -2.66 4.71
CA ALA A 130 11.00 -1.77 4.54
C ALA A 130 9.67 -2.45 4.87
N PHE A 131 9.56 -3.75 4.60
CA PHE A 131 8.39 -4.53 4.99
C PHE A 131 8.32 -4.67 6.52
N PHE A 132 9.42 -5.09 7.15
CA PHE A 132 9.49 -5.27 8.61
C PHE A 132 9.25 -3.97 9.38
N LEU A 133 9.78 -2.85 8.90
CA LEU A 133 9.51 -1.53 9.48
C LEU A 133 8.01 -1.19 9.44
N GLY A 134 7.38 -1.30 8.27
CA GLY A 134 5.95 -0.99 8.15
C GLY A 134 5.06 -1.95 8.93
N TYR A 135 5.41 -3.24 8.97
CA TYR A 135 4.65 -4.25 9.72
C TYR A 135 4.82 -4.07 11.23
N GLY A 136 6.05 -3.78 11.69
CA GLY A 136 6.36 -3.50 13.09
C GLY A 136 5.64 -2.27 13.63
N VAL A 137 5.49 -1.22 12.80
CA VAL A 137 4.71 -0.03 13.19
C VAL A 137 3.23 -0.37 13.38
N THR A 138 2.64 -1.15 12.48
CA THR A 138 1.23 -1.60 12.62
C THR A 138 1.04 -2.50 13.84
N LEU A 139 1.98 -3.41 14.10
CA LEU A 139 1.98 -4.24 15.31
C LEU A 139 2.10 -3.41 16.58
N SER A 140 2.99 -2.41 16.62
CA SER A 140 3.14 -1.50 17.76
C SER A 140 1.83 -0.78 18.09
N MET A 141 1.13 -0.25 17.08
CA MET A 141 -0.18 0.39 17.27
C MET A 141 -1.24 -0.62 17.75
N ALA A 142 -1.26 -1.83 17.17
CA ALA A 142 -2.20 -2.88 17.56
C ALA A 142 -1.97 -3.34 19.01
N CYS A 143 -0.72 -3.56 19.42
CA CYS A 143 -0.36 -3.89 20.80
C CYS A 143 -0.72 -2.75 21.77
N GLY A 144 -0.49 -1.49 21.38
CA GLY A 144 -0.87 -0.33 22.18
C GLY A 144 -2.39 -0.22 22.39
N LEU A 145 -3.17 -0.48 21.33
CA LEU A 145 -4.63 -0.56 21.41
C LEU A 145 -5.10 -1.69 22.32
N LEU A 146 -4.57 -2.89 22.10
CA LEU A 146 -4.89 -4.07 22.90
C LEU A 146 -4.58 -3.80 24.37
N ARG A 147 -3.42 -3.24 24.71
CA ARG A 147 -3.08 -2.92 26.11
C ARG A 147 -4.00 -1.87 26.75
N ARG A 148 -4.55 -0.95 25.96
CA ARG A 148 -5.39 0.15 26.47
C ARG A 148 -6.87 -0.23 26.59
N HIS A 149 -7.36 -1.14 25.74
CA HIS A 149 -8.77 -1.57 25.69
C HIS A 149 -9.00 -3.02 26.13
N LEU A 150 -7.95 -3.82 26.40
CA LEU A 150 -8.14 -5.07 27.14
C LEU A 150 -8.49 -4.72 28.59
N TYR A 151 -9.73 -5.03 28.94
CA TYR A 151 -10.20 -5.12 30.32
C TYR A 151 -9.73 -6.45 30.95
N LEU A 152 -8.43 -6.59 31.19
CA LEU A 152 -7.81 -7.60 32.07
C LEU A 152 -6.87 -6.88 33.03
#